data_AF-C0PUU3-F1
#
_entry.id   AF-C0PUU3-F1
#
_cell.length_a   1.000
_cell.length_b   1.000
_cell.length_c   1.000
_cell.angle_alpha   90.00
_cell.angle_beta   90.00
_cell.angle_gamma   90.00
#
_symmetry.space_group_name_H-M   'P 1'
#
loop_
_entity.id
_entity.type
_entity.pdbx_description
1 polymer ?
#
loop_
_entity_poly.entity_id
_entity_poly.type
_entity_poly.pdbx_seq_one_letter_code
_entity_poly.pdbx_strand_id
1 'polypeptide(L)'
;QIWDNDKFSLDDYLGTVELDLLHLIPPAKTPEKCSLKMLPGVTGSTPSKQPPPNSLFSQKSVRGWWPCMIEQDGKHILGGKVEMTLEIVEEREVEERPAGKGRDEPNMNPKLDFPNRPDTSFFWFTSPCKTMRFIIWRRFKWIFIGLIVLLLVLLFLGILLYSLPNYISMKIVKPFS
;
A
#
# COMPACT_ATOMS: atom_id res chain seq x y z
N GLN A 1 -14.37 0.59 -13.81
CA GLN A 1 -14.40 0.21 -12.38
C GLN A 1 -12.98 0.00 -11.87
N ILE A 2 -12.73 0.33 -10.62
CA ILE A 2 -11.42 0.25 -9.95
C ILE A 2 -11.60 -0.61 -8.68
N TRP A 3 -10.70 -1.57 -8.51
CA TRP A 3 -10.68 -2.52 -7.40
C TRP A 3 -9.27 -2.57 -6.83
N ASP A 4 -9.13 -2.65 -5.50
CA ASP A 4 -7.87 -2.98 -4.85
C ASP A 4 -7.69 -4.51 -4.86
N ASN A 5 -6.55 -4.98 -5.36
CA ASN A 5 -6.25 -6.41 -5.38
C ASN A 5 -5.55 -6.78 -4.08
N ASP A 6 -6.25 -7.58 -3.28
CA ASP A 6 -5.73 -8.10 -2.02
C ASP A 6 -5.38 -9.58 -2.13
N LYS A 7 -4.21 -9.96 -1.58
CA LYS A 7 -3.71 -11.34 -1.68
C LYS A 7 -4.48 -12.34 -0.82
N PHE A 8 -5.18 -11.89 0.22
CA PHE A 8 -5.75 -12.76 1.26
C PHE A 8 -7.20 -12.39 1.65
N SER A 9 -7.67 -11.21 1.28
CA SER A 9 -9.05 -10.73 1.45
C SER A 9 -9.77 -10.69 0.10
N LEU A 10 -11.07 -10.42 0.13
CA LEU A 10 -11.80 -10.04 -1.08
C LEU A 10 -11.29 -8.68 -1.57
N ASP A 11 -11.30 -8.51 -2.89
CA ASP A 11 -10.91 -7.25 -3.52
C ASP A 11 -11.86 -6.12 -3.10
N ASP A 12 -11.29 -5.01 -2.63
CA ASP A 12 -12.05 -3.85 -2.18
C ASP A 12 -12.45 -2.97 -3.37
N TYR A 13 -13.73 -2.61 -3.46
CA TYR A 13 -14.21 -1.68 -4.49
C TYR A 13 -13.78 -0.24 -4.18
N LEU A 14 -13.02 0.38 -5.10
CA LEU A 14 -12.48 1.74 -4.92
C LEU A 14 -13.24 2.81 -5.72
N GLY A 15 -14.11 2.40 -6.65
CA GLY A 15 -14.98 3.32 -7.40
C GLY A 15 -15.10 3.00 -8.88
N THR A 16 -15.88 3.83 -9.56
CA THR A 16 -16.12 3.71 -11.00
C THR A 16 -16.11 5.06 -11.68
N VAL A 17 -15.80 5.04 -12.97
CA VAL A 17 -15.91 6.19 -13.85
C VAL A 17 -16.51 5.69 -15.16
N GLU A 18 -17.51 6.41 -15.65
CA GLU A 18 -18.20 6.13 -16.90
C GLU A 18 -17.96 7.29 -17.85
N LEU A 19 -17.54 6.97 -19.07
CA LEU A 19 -17.16 7.95 -20.08
C LEU A 19 -17.89 7.62 -21.38
N ASP A 20 -18.72 8.55 -21.85
CA ASP A 20 -19.28 8.50 -23.20
C ASP A 20 -18.22 8.99 -24.20
N LEU A 21 -17.85 8.15 -25.17
CA LEU A 21 -16.84 8.48 -26.18
C LEU A 21 -17.34 9.51 -27.21
N LEU A 22 -18.65 9.64 -27.39
CA LEU A 22 -19.27 10.64 -28.27
C LEU A 22 -19.37 11.99 -27.57
N HIS A 23 -19.76 11.98 -26.29
CA HIS A 23 -19.89 13.18 -25.46
C HIS A 23 -18.91 13.14 -24.29
N LEU A 24 -17.62 13.17 -24.60
CA LEU A 24 -16.60 12.97 -23.59
C LEU A 24 -16.56 14.14 -22.60
N ILE A 25 -16.57 13.78 -21.32
CA ILE A 25 -16.35 14.73 -20.22
C ILE A 25 -14.90 15.20 -20.30
N PRO A 26 -14.64 16.51 -20.44
CA PRO A 26 -13.29 17.02 -20.58
C PRO A 26 -12.46 16.72 -19.32
N PRO A 27 -11.28 16.10 -19.44
CA PRO A 27 -10.47 15.79 -18.27
C PRO A 27 -9.90 17.05 -17.61
N ALA A 28 -9.63 16.93 -16.32
CA ALA A 28 -8.86 17.94 -15.61
C ALA A 28 -7.37 17.77 -15.91
N LYS A 29 -6.65 18.89 -16.09
CA LYS A 29 -5.19 18.87 -16.34
C LYS A 29 -4.39 18.51 -15.09
N THR A 30 -4.93 18.77 -13.90
CA THR A 30 -4.25 18.52 -12.62
C THR A 30 -5.22 17.83 -11.65
N PRO A 31 -4.71 17.02 -10.71
CA PRO A 31 -5.57 16.27 -9.79
C PRO A 31 -6.35 17.20 -8.86
N GLU A 32 -5.88 18.41 -8.54
CA GLU A 32 -6.58 19.36 -7.66
C GLU A 32 -7.87 19.89 -8.30
N LYS A 33 -7.85 20.06 -9.63
CA LYS A 33 -9.02 20.54 -10.40
C LYS A 33 -10.02 19.42 -10.71
N CYS A 34 -9.61 18.16 -10.54
CA CYS A 34 -10.46 16.99 -10.73
C CYS A 34 -11.45 16.86 -9.57
N SER A 35 -12.75 16.96 -9.87
CA SER A 35 -13.83 16.88 -8.86
C SER A 35 -15.12 16.32 -9.46
N LEU A 36 -16.01 15.79 -8.62
CA LEU A 36 -17.30 15.24 -9.06
C LEU A 36 -18.19 16.22 -9.81
N LYS A 37 -18.00 17.53 -9.63
CA LYS A 37 -18.74 18.58 -10.34
C LYS A 37 -18.51 18.55 -11.85
N MET A 38 -17.48 17.82 -12.29
CA MET A 38 -17.19 17.61 -13.70
C MET A 38 -18.17 16.65 -14.37
N LEU A 39 -18.79 15.75 -13.61
CA LEU A 39 -19.66 14.71 -14.15
C LEU A 39 -21.08 15.25 -14.39
N PRO A 40 -21.70 14.92 -15.53
CA PRO A 40 -23.07 15.31 -15.82
C PRO A 40 -24.04 14.61 -14.86
N GLY A 41 -25.05 15.32 -14.35
CA GLY A 41 -26.11 14.74 -13.52
C GLY A 41 -25.84 14.66 -12.01
N VAL A 42 -24.64 15.05 -11.53
CA VAL A 42 -24.35 15.10 -10.08
C VAL A 42 -24.79 16.43 -9.48
N THR A 43 -25.52 16.39 -8.35
CA THR A 43 -26.02 17.58 -7.63
C THR A 43 -24.89 18.57 -7.30
N GLY A 44 -24.95 19.77 -7.86
CA GLY A 44 -23.91 20.80 -7.73
C GLY A 44 -23.03 21.00 -8.97
N SER A 45 -23.34 20.32 -10.09
CA SER A 45 -22.79 20.64 -11.41
C SER A 45 -23.24 22.06 -11.81
N THR A 46 -22.35 23.05 -11.70
CA THR A 46 -22.61 24.37 -12.28
C THR A 46 -22.54 24.25 -13.81
N PRO A 47 -23.61 24.57 -14.56
CA PRO A 47 -23.61 24.46 -16.03
C PRO A 47 -22.66 25.45 -16.75
N SER A 48 -21.99 26.35 -16.03
CA SER A 48 -21.56 27.62 -16.61
C SER A 48 -20.13 27.68 -17.18
N LYS A 49 -19.34 26.61 -17.16
CA LYS A 49 -17.96 26.63 -17.71
C LYS A 49 -17.46 25.30 -18.28
N GLN A 50 -18.33 24.35 -18.57
CA GLN A 50 -17.91 23.13 -19.26
C GLN A 50 -17.75 23.47 -20.75
N PRO A 51 -16.57 23.33 -21.36
CA PRO A 51 -16.46 23.40 -22.81
C PRO A 51 -17.38 22.34 -23.45
N PRO A 52 -17.84 22.55 -24.69
CA PRO A 52 -18.73 21.61 -25.35
C PRO A 52 -18.13 20.20 -25.30
N PRO A 53 -18.96 19.17 -25.06
CA PRO A 53 -18.48 17.80 -25.07
C PRO A 53 -17.86 17.49 -26.44
N ASN A 54 -16.61 17.07 -26.43
CA ASN A 54 -15.87 16.74 -27.64
C ASN A 54 -15.89 15.22 -27.82
N SER A 55 -16.16 14.78 -29.05
CA SER A 55 -16.09 13.38 -29.41
C SER A 55 -14.63 12.92 -29.47
N LEU A 56 -14.32 11.82 -28.77
CA LEU A 56 -12.99 11.21 -28.82
C LEU A 56 -12.65 10.78 -30.26
N PHE A 57 -13.65 10.39 -31.05
CA PHE A 57 -13.49 9.99 -32.45
C PHE A 57 -12.95 11.13 -33.33
N SER A 58 -13.28 12.38 -33.02
CA SER A 58 -12.76 13.55 -33.74
C SER A 58 -11.38 13.97 -33.21
N GLN A 59 -11.15 13.84 -31.90
CA GLN A 59 -9.90 14.26 -31.27
C GLN A 59 -8.77 13.22 -31.38
N LYS A 60 -9.11 11.95 -31.62
CA LYS A 60 -8.25 10.74 -31.62
C LYS A 60 -7.57 10.41 -30.30
N SER A 61 -7.11 11.39 -29.53
CA SER A 61 -6.40 11.17 -28.27
C SER A 61 -6.71 12.25 -27.23
N VAL A 62 -6.80 11.85 -25.97
CA VAL A 62 -7.01 12.73 -24.84
C VAL A 62 -6.35 12.17 -23.58
N ARG A 63 -5.76 13.05 -22.79
CA ARG A 63 -5.11 12.69 -21.51
C ARG A 63 -5.56 13.63 -20.40
N GLY A 64 -5.74 13.07 -19.21
CA GLY A 64 -5.82 13.84 -17.98
C GLY A 64 -6.51 13.07 -16.86
N TRP A 65 -7.14 13.82 -15.96
CA TRP A 65 -7.69 13.33 -14.72
C TRP A 65 -9.21 13.26 -14.76
N TRP A 66 -9.76 12.12 -14.34
CA TRP A 66 -11.20 11.93 -14.14
C TRP A 66 -11.51 11.50 -12.70
N PRO A 67 -12.63 11.98 -12.14
CA PRO A 67 -13.06 11.60 -10.80
C PRO A 67 -13.75 10.22 -10.83
N CYS A 68 -13.45 9.39 -9.84
CA CYS A 68 -14.12 8.11 -9.63
C CYS A 68 -15.20 8.26 -8.56
N MET A 69 -16.39 7.74 -8.85
CA MET A 69 -17.54 7.74 -7.94
C MET A 69 -17.61 6.43 -7.16
N ILE A 70 -17.94 6.53 -5.88
CA ILE A 70 -18.43 5.40 -5.07
C ILE A 70 -19.86 5.73 -4.70
N GLU A 71 -20.73 4.74 -4.77
CA GLU A 71 -22.09 4.84 -4.24
C GLU A 71 -22.07 4.45 -2.76
N GLN A 72 -22.37 5.41 -1.89
CA GLN A 72 -22.48 5.19 -0.45
C GLN A 72 -23.81 5.78 0.03
N ASP A 73 -24.65 4.97 0.68
CA ASP A 73 -25.96 5.38 1.19
C ASP A 73 -26.87 6.05 0.14
N GLY A 74 -26.83 5.56 -1.11
CA GLY A 74 -27.60 6.10 -2.24
C GLY A 74 -27.12 7.48 -2.73
N LYS A 75 -25.93 7.93 -2.30
CA LYS A 75 -25.29 9.16 -2.74
C LYS A 75 -23.97 8.86 -3.45
N HIS A 76 -23.69 9.61 -4.50
CA HIS A 76 -22.40 9.55 -5.18
C HIS A 76 -21.37 10.39 -4.42
N ILE A 77 -20.35 9.71 -3.89
CA ILE A 77 -19.20 10.34 -3.23
C ILE A 77 -17.93 10.17 -4.06
N LEU A 78 -16.94 11.04 -3.85
CA LEU A 78 -15.67 10.99 -4.57
C LEU A 78 -14.82 9.88 -3.96
N GLY A 79 -14.71 8.75 -4.65
CA GLY A 79 -13.90 7.61 -4.20
C GLY A 79 -12.42 7.77 -4.52
N GLY A 80 -12.11 8.43 -5.63
CA GLY A 80 -10.73 8.61 -6.08
C GLY A 80 -10.61 9.45 -7.33
N LYS A 81 -9.39 9.55 -7.83
CA LYS A 81 -9.06 10.25 -9.08
C LYS A 81 -8.13 9.36 -9.86
N VAL A 82 -8.38 9.24 -11.15
CA VAL A 82 -7.57 8.41 -12.04
C VAL A 82 -7.00 9.29 -13.14
N GLU A 83 -5.70 9.15 -13.37
CA GLU A 83 -5.06 9.69 -14.56
C GLU A 83 -5.09 8.62 -15.65
N MET A 84 -5.63 8.96 -16.82
CA MET A 84 -5.64 8.04 -17.96
C MET A 84 -5.38 8.79 -19.27
N THR A 85 -4.95 8.05 -20.28
CA THR A 85 -4.89 8.48 -21.67
C THR A 85 -5.81 7.58 -22.47
N LEU A 86 -6.76 8.18 -23.18
CA LEU A 86 -7.64 7.48 -24.11
C LEU A 86 -7.19 7.82 -25.53
N GLU A 87 -6.92 6.80 -26.33
CA GLU A 87 -6.44 6.94 -27.70
C GLU A 87 -7.19 5.97 -28.61
N ILE A 88 -7.62 6.45 -29.77
CA ILE A 88 -8.21 5.65 -30.84
C ILE A 88 -7.10 5.33 -31.82
N VAL A 89 -6.82 4.04 -31.96
CA VAL A 89 -5.68 3.51 -32.70
C VAL A 89 -6.20 2.68 -33.89
N GLU A 90 -5.50 2.76 -35.03
CA GLU A 90 -5.79 1.96 -36.22
C GLU A 90 -5.20 0.54 -36.10
N GLU A 91 -5.73 -0.42 -36.85
CA GLU A 91 -5.33 -1.84 -36.78
C GLU A 91 -3.82 -2.06 -36.98
N ARG A 92 -3.20 -1.34 -37.92
CA ARG A 92 -1.75 -1.41 -38.17
C ARG A 92 -0.92 -1.02 -36.95
N GLU A 93 -1.34 0.03 -36.25
CA GLU A 93 -0.65 0.48 -35.05
C GLU A 93 -0.84 -0.53 -33.90
N VAL A 94 -1.99 -1.21 -33.83
CA VAL A 94 -2.20 -2.30 -32.85
C VAL A 94 -1.25 -3.47 -33.07
N GLU A 95 -0.92 -3.80 -34.33
CA GLU A 95 0.07 -4.84 -34.66
C GLU A 95 1.49 -4.42 -34.28
N GLU A 96 1.87 -3.17 -34.55
CA GLU A 96 3.20 -2.64 -34.23
C GLU A 96 3.42 -2.45 -32.72
N ARG A 97 2.38 -2.00 -32.00
CA ARG A 97 2.41 -1.71 -30.56
C ARG A 97 1.17 -2.31 -29.87
N PRO A 98 1.14 -3.63 -29.68
CA PRO A 98 0.03 -4.29 -29.01
C PRO A 98 -0.11 -3.76 -27.58
N ALA A 99 -1.34 -3.43 -27.20
CA ALA A 99 -1.66 -3.08 -25.82
C ALA A 99 -1.63 -4.34 -24.94
N GLY A 100 -0.96 -4.25 -23.79
CA GLY A 100 -1.01 -5.31 -22.78
C GLY A 100 -2.43 -5.45 -22.22
N LYS A 101 -2.85 -6.68 -21.90
CA LYS A 101 -4.09 -6.90 -21.15
C LYS A 101 -3.81 -6.73 -19.66
N GLY A 102 -4.19 -5.58 -19.12
CA GLY A 102 -3.91 -5.26 -17.71
C GLY A 102 -2.42 -5.10 -17.47
N ARG A 103 -1.79 -6.10 -16.80
CA ARG A 103 -0.34 -6.12 -16.53
C ARG A 103 0.40 -7.25 -17.27
N ASP A 104 -0.30 -7.97 -18.14
CA ASP A 104 0.31 -9.04 -18.93
C ASP A 104 1.17 -8.48 -20.07
N GLU A 105 2.24 -9.18 -20.42
CA GLU A 105 3.04 -8.88 -21.61
C GLU A 105 2.19 -9.07 -22.88
N PRO A 106 2.35 -8.25 -23.94
CA PRO A 106 3.33 -7.18 -24.11
C PRO A 106 2.80 -5.82 -23.58
N ASN A 107 3.13 -5.45 -22.35
CA ASN A 107 2.81 -4.15 -21.76
C ASN A 107 3.95 -3.14 -22.00
N MET A 108 4.30 -2.94 -23.27
CA MET A 108 5.40 -2.05 -23.66
C MET A 108 4.93 -0.65 -24.00
N ASN A 109 3.69 -0.48 -24.46
CA ASN A 109 3.17 0.81 -24.91
C ASN A 109 1.73 1.08 -24.44
N PRO A 110 1.53 1.91 -23.40
CA PRO A 110 2.51 2.50 -22.49
C PRO A 110 2.87 1.55 -21.34
N LYS A 111 4.16 1.46 -21.00
CA LYS A 111 4.58 0.74 -19.79
C LYS A 111 4.08 1.48 -18.55
N LEU A 112 3.28 0.79 -17.73
CA LEU A 112 2.82 1.29 -16.44
C LEU A 112 3.71 0.77 -15.31
N ASP A 113 4.25 1.69 -14.50
CA ASP A 113 5.00 1.33 -13.32
C ASP A 113 4.09 0.73 -12.22
N PHE A 114 4.68 -0.03 -11.31
CA PHE A 114 3.95 -0.53 -10.16
C PHE A 114 3.49 0.65 -9.28
N PRO A 115 2.27 0.58 -8.70
CA PRO A 115 1.78 1.62 -7.82
C PRO A 115 2.70 1.75 -6.60
N ASN A 116 2.96 2.99 -6.19
CA ASN A 116 3.72 3.26 -4.96
C ASN A 116 2.83 2.95 -3.74
N ARG A 117 2.83 1.69 -3.31
CA ARG A 117 2.07 1.21 -2.15
C ARG A 117 2.90 1.39 -0.89
N PRO A 118 2.43 2.13 0.14
CA PRO A 118 3.13 2.19 1.42
C PRO A 118 3.18 0.80 2.07
N ASP A 119 4.34 0.43 2.60
CA ASP A 119 4.63 -0.88 3.23
C ASP A 119 3.74 -1.25 4.43
N THR A 120 2.89 -0.31 4.87
CA THR A 120 2.00 -0.45 6.02
C THR A 120 0.66 -1.12 5.69
N SER A 121 0.37 -1.34 4.41
CA SER A 121 -0.96 -1.73 3.91
C SER A 121 -1.20 -3.24 3.79
N PHE A 122 -0.40 -4.11 4.43
CA PHE A 122 -0.53 -5.55 4.19
C PHE A 122 -0.53 -6.51 5.36
N PHE A 123 -0.48 -6.04 6.60
CA PHE A 123 -0.43 -7.01 7.69
C PHE A 123 -0.99 -6.44 8.98
N TRP A 124 -2.27 -6.69 9.18
CA TRP A 124 -2.86 -6.64 10.52
C TRP A 124 -2.11 -7.54 11.53
N PHE A 125 -1.36 -8.56 11.07
CA PHE A 125 -0.51 -9.40 11.95
C PHE A 125 0.92 -8.85 12.20
N THR A 126 1.52 -8.14 11.25
CA THR A 126 2.88 -7.59 11.41
C THR A 126 2.85 -6.16 11.93
N SER A 127 1.76 -5.43 11.77
CA SER A 127 1.59 -4.08 12.32
C SER A 127 1.60 -4.05 13.86
N PRO A 128 0.92 -4.98 14.57
CA PRO A 128 1.08 -5.16 16.00
C PRO A 128 2.48 -5.62 16.36
N CYS A 129 3.10 -6.52 15.59
CA CYS A 129 4.44 -7.03 15.89
C CYS A 129 5.53 -5.94 15.72
N LYS A 130 5.40 -5.05 14.72
CA LYS A 130 6.25 -3.87 14.53
C LYS A 130 6.05 -2.85 15.65
N THR A 131 4.79 -2.58 16.02
CA THR A 131 4.44 -1.69 17.14
C THR A 131 4.91 -2.25 18.48
N MET A 132 4.73 -3.55 18.71
CA MET A 132 5.15 -4.28 19.89
C MET A 132 6.68 -4.34 19.98
N ARG A 133 7.39 -4.58 18.88
CA ARG A 133 8.86 -4.48 18.83
C ARG A 133 9.31 -3.07 19.23
N PHE A 134 8.68 -2.01 18.73
CA PHE A 134 9.09 -0.64 19.03
C PHE A 134 8.79 -0.24 20.49
N ILE A 135 7.62 -0.63 21.02
CA ILE A 135 7.19 -0.31 22.39
C ILE A 135 7.93 -1.17 23.42
N ILE A 136 8.03 -2.48 23.19
CA ILE A 136 8.69 -3.41 24.12
C ILE A 136 10.20 -3.17 24.13
N TRP A 137 10.84 -2.95 22.99
CA TRP A 137 12.29 -2.72 22.95
C TRP A 137 12.69 -1.41 23.62
N ARG A 138 11.84 -0.37 23.60
CA ARG A 138 12.16 0.90 24.27
C ARG A 138 12.04 0.80 25.79
N ARG A 139 11.07 0.03 26.31
CA ARG A 139 10.77 -0.02 27.75
C ARG A 139 11.42 -1.19 28.49
N PHE A 140 11.51 -2.36 27.86
CA PHE A 140 11.95 -3.60 28.51
C PHE A 140 13.40 -3.98 28.25
N LYS A 141 14.16 -3.22 27.43
CA LYS A 141 15.57 -3.53 27.15
C LYS A 141 16.42 -3.63 28.44
N TRP A 142 16.19 -2.72 29.39
CA TRP A 142 16.88 -2.75 30.68
C TRP A 142 16.44 -3.90 31.58
N ILE A 143 15.16 -4.27 31.53
CA ILE A 143 14.62 -5.42 32.29
C ILE A 143 15.22 -6.73 31.77
N PHE A 144 15.29 -6.91 30.45
CA PHE A 144 15.93 -8.08 29.84
C PHE A 144 17.43 -8.17 30.16
N ILE A 145 18.15 -7.05 30.07
CA ILE A 145 19.57 -7.00 30.45
C ILE A 145 19.74 -7.35 31.94
N GLY A 146 18.92 -6.77 32.82
CA GLY A 146 18.96 -7.04 34.26
C GLY A 146 18.69 -8.51 34.60
N LEU A 147 17.73 -9.14 33.91
CA LEU A 147 17.39 -10.55 34.10
C LEU A 147 18.53 -11.48 33.65
N ILE A 148 19.21 -11.17 32.55
CA ILE A 148 20.39 -11.91 32.08
C ILE A 148 21.54 -11.79 33.10
N VAL A 149 21.81 -10.58 33.61
CA VAL A 149 22.84 -10.36 34.63
C VAL A 149 22.52 -11.10 35.92
N LEU A 150 21.27 -11.04 36.39
CA LEU A 150 20.81 -11.77 37.58
C LEU A 150 21.05 -13.28 37.43
N LEU A 151 20.71 -13.85 36.28
CA LEU A 151 20.89 -15.27 36.00
C LEU A 151 22.37 -15.66 36.03
N LEU A 152 23.26 -14.85 35.45
CA LEU A 152 24.71 -15.06 35.52
C LEU A 152 25.25 -15.02 36.95
N VAL A 153 24.77 -14.09 37.79
CA VAL A 153 25.17 -14.00 39.20
C VAL A 153 24.70 -15.23 39.99
N LEU A 154 23.46 -15.67 39.78
CA LEU A 154 22.94 -16.88 40.43
C LEU A 154 23.72 -18.13 40.00
N LEU A 155 24.05 -18.24 38.71
CA LEU A 155 24.87 -19.34 38.20
C LEU A 155 26.27 -19.32 38.83
N PHE A 156 26.89 -18.15 38.92
CA PHE A 156 28.19 -17.97 39.56
C PHE A 156 28.16 -18.39 41.04
N LEU A 157 27.14 -17.95 41.78
CA LEU A 157 26.95 -18.33 43.19
C LEU A 157 26.71 -19.85 43.33
N GLY A 158 25.93 -20.45 42.44
CA GLY A 158 25.70 -21.90 42.41
C GLY A 158 26.99 -22.69 42.21
N ILE A 159 27.83 -22.29 41.25
CA ILE A 159 29.14 -22.91 41.00
C ILE A 159 30.09 -22.70 42.19
N LEU A 160 30.08 -21.52 42.79
CA LEU A 160 30.92 -21.20 43.95
C LEU A 160 30.53 -22.07 45.16
N LEU A 161 29.24 -22.16 45.48
CA LEU A 161 28.76 -23.04 46.57
C LEU A 161 29.03 -24.53 46.29
N TYR A 162 28.97 -24.96 45.03
CA TYR A 162 29.31 -26.33 44.64
C TYR A 162 30.82 -26.64 44.73
N SER A 163 31.67 -25.68 44.39
CA SER A 163 33.14 -25.86 44.34
C SER A 163 33.83 -25.61 45.69
N LEU A 164 33.26 -24.79 46.58
CA LEU A 164 33.83 -24.48 47.89
C LEU A 164 34.04 -25.72 48.80
N PRO A 165 33.08 -26.66 48.96
CA PRO A 165 33.30 -27.84 49.81
C PRO A 165 34.42 -28.73 49.26
N ASN A 166 34.48 -28.90 47.94
CA ASN A 166 35.53 -29.67 47.28
C ASN A 166 36.91 -29.02 47.47
N TYR A 167 37.02 -27.71 47.29
CA TYR A 167 38.28 -26.98 47.49
C TYR A 167 38.74 -26.97 48.96
N ILE A 168 37.82 -26.76 49.90
CA ILE A 168 38.11 -26.80 51.35
C ILE A 168 38.53 -28.20 51.77
N SER A 169 37.86 -29.24 51.29
CA SER A 169 38.21 -30.64 51.54
C SER A 169 39.64 -30.94 51.05
N MET A 170 39.99 -30.55 49.82
CA MET A 170 41.36 -30.75 49.29
C MET A 170 42.42 -29.98 50.10
N LYS A 171 42.10 -28.80 50.63
CA LYS A 171 43.04 -27.99 51.43
C LYS A 171 43.27 -28.57 52.84
N ILE A 172 42.27 -29.22 53.44
CA ILE A 172 42.35 -29.84 54.77
C ILE A 172 43.04 -31.20 54.72
N VAL A 173 42.77 -32.01 53.69
CA VAL A 173 43.23 -33.40 53.64
C VAL A 173 44.69 -33.53 53.19
N LYS A 174 45.33 -32.50 52.61
CA LYS A 174 46.71 -32.52 52.05
C LYS A 174 47.15 -33.92 51.56
N PRO A 175 46.50 -34.48 50.53
CA PRO A 175 46.75 -35.86 50.11
C PRO A 175 48.10 -36.09 49.38
N PHE A 176 48.94 -35.05 49.23
CA PHE A 176 50.25 -35.14 48.57
C PHE A 176 51.35 -34.36 49.31
N SER A 177 51.49 -34.60 50.62
CA SER A 177 52.73 -34.30 51.35
C SER A 177 53.20 -35.54 52.11
#